data_AF-A0A9X0D8N5-F1
#
_entry.id   AF-A0A9X0D8N5-F1
#
_cell.length_a   1.000
_cell.length_b   1.000
_cell.length_c   1.000
_cell.angle_alpha   90.00
_cell.angle_beta   90.00
_cell.angle_gamma   90.00
#
_symmetry.space_group_name_H-M   'P 1'
#
loop_
_entity.id
_entity.type
_entity.pdbx_description
1 polymer ?
#
loop_
_entity_poly.entity_id
_entity_poly.type
_entity_poly.pdbx_seq_one_letter_code
_entity_poly.pdbx_strand_id
1 'polypeptide(L)'
;MLTMFTRCRRRFSKVSPTSAEEPAPVGSNIPHGLSTTYSKQREMFSRGDHLQNTHKQWAALGAWFMGPKAENGEVFRDLLTQAVDTHIGFRRSYFPCDPPYVTDDLRETASFQNAMNNLRSELDNLQKELMNSVPFFSSRYKGHVIWDTVMPANLGYMSAMLFNQNNCASEASTVTSKFETEVGTDLCVMLGYDRNKCMGHLTSGGSVANIEAIWAARNVKYFPLGLQEALQTDDRLAEARGYKASFFRRGEVAELVSGSKWELLNLDVDTILKMPSEVEDLTNLNHQQFMKIMSQYLYESVGVQEFVGRHKLTQSPCVIVPSTAHISLTKAVTILGLGRESLVTVSVDEDARMDSEELERVLKEKLEHNIPVITVVAIMGTSAESAVDPLKEILDLRQKFKMKASLI
;
A
#
# COMPACT_ATOMS: atom_id res chain seq x y z
N MET A 1 -1.07 -11.74 4.83
CA MET A 1 -0.95 -12.11 3.39
C MET A 1 0.52 -12.30 2.96
N LEU A 2 1.40 -11.30 3.11
CA LEU A 2 2.82 -11.43 2.72
C LEU A 2 3.71 -12.23 3.71
N THR A 3 3.38 -12.31 5.00
CA THR A 3 4.22 -13.01 6.00
C THR A 3 4.32 -14.53 5.77
N MET A 4 3.24 -15.16 5.26
CA MET A 4 3.27 -16.57 4.88
C MET A 4 4.13 -16.78 3.63
N PHE A 5 4.12 -15.81 2.70
CA PHE A 5 4.92 -15.82 1.47
C PHE A 5 6.43 -15.76 1.76
N THR A 6 6.86 -14.88 2.68
CA THR A 6 8.28 -14.79 3.09
C THR A 6 8.73 -15.98 3.93
N ARG A 7 7.85 -16.56 4.76
CA ARG A 7 8.17 -17.78 5.54
C ARG A 7 8.25 -19.04 4.68
N CYS A 8 7.40 -19.19 3.66
CA CYS A 8 7.49 -20.29 2.71
C CYS A 8 8.83 -20.27 1.96
N ARG A 9 9.30 -19.10 1.48
CA ARG A 9 10.59 -18.96 0.79
C ARG A 9 11.79 -19.42 1.64
N ARG A 10 11.75 -19.26 2.97
CA ARG A 10 12.85 -19.65 3.88
C ARG A 10 12.91 -21.15 4.20
N ARG A 11 11.83 -21.91 4.00
CA ARG A 11 11.79 -23.37 4.30
C ARG A 11 12.13 -24.27 3.10
N PHE A 12 12.04 -23.77 1.87
CA PHE A 12 12.34 -24.56 0.66
C PHE A 12 13.84 -24.81 0.41
N SER A 13 14.75 -24.30 1.25
CA SER A 13 16.20 -24.54 1.12
C SER A 13 16.69 -25.85 1.75
N LYS A 14 15.82 -26.64 2.40
CA LYS A 14 16.21 -27.89 3.08
C LYS A 14 15.12 -28.96 3.08
N VAL A 15 14.83 -29.60 1.95
CA VAL A 15 14.12 -30.90 1.94
C VAL A 15 14.62 -31.77 0.79
N SER A 16 15.20 -32.93 1.12
CA SER A 16 15.52 -34.03 0.20
C SER A 16 14.31 -34.97 0.03
N PRO A 17 14.07 -35.56 -1.14
CA PRO A 17 12.83 -36.30 -1.41
C PRO A 17 12.95 -37.79 -1.03
N THR A 18 11.95 -38.31 -0.31
CA THR A 18 11.65 -39.74 -0.20
C THR A 18 10.32 -40.04 -0.90
N SER A 19 10.32 -41.10 -1.71
CA SER A 19 9.24 -41.56 -2.58
C SER A 19 8.08 -42.20 -1.82
N ALA A 20 6.84 -41.87 -2.21
CA ALA A 20 5.64 -42.64 -1.87
C ALA A 20 4.74 -42.75 -3.11
N GLU A 21 4.21 -43.96 -3.34
CA GLU A 21 3.43 -44.40 -4.50
C GLU A 21 1.96 -43.91 -4.44
N GLU A 22 1.38 -43.62 -5.61
CA GLU A 22 -0.04 -43.24 -5.80
C GLU A 22 -0.96 -44.46 -6.00
N PRO A 23 -2.21 -44.44 -5.50
CA PRO A 23 -3.26 -45.35 -5.96
C PRO A 23 -4.20 -44.71 -7.00
N ALA A 24 -4.74 -45.57 -7.87
CA ALA A 24 -5.52 -45.27 -9.09
C ALA A 24 -6.91 -44.63 -8.86
N PRO A 25 -7.48 -43.92 -9.86
CA PRO A 25 -8.70 -43.14 -9.68
C PRO A 25 -9.98 -43.97 -9.89
N VAL A 26 -10.98 -43.74 -9.02
CA VAL A 26 -12.35 -44.25 -9.11
C VAL A 26 -13.24 -43.20 -9.76
N GLY A 27 -14.00 -43.59 -10.79
CA GLY A 27 -14.86 -42.69 -11.57
C GLY A 27 -16.19 -42.35 -10.91
N SER A 28 -16.66 -41.12 -11.11
CA SER A 28 -18.01 -40.68 -10.75
C SER A 28 -18.67 -39.90 -11.89
N ASN A 29 -19.88 -40.35 -12.25
CA ASN A 29 -20.75 -39.82 -13.31
C ASN A 29 -21.31 -38.41 -12.99
N ILE A 30 -21.25 -37.50 -13.97
CA ILE A 30 -21.94 -36.18 -13.93
C ILE A 30 -22.95 -36.12 -15.10
N PRO A 31 -24.19 -35.59 -14.93
CA PRO A 31 -25.23 -35.63 -15.97
C PRO A 31 -24.94 -34.70 -17.15
N HIS A 32 -25.34 -35.16 -18.34
CA HIS A 32 -25.18 -34.49 -19.63
C HIS A 32 -26.13 -33.30 -19.85
N GLY A 33 -25.58 -32.15 -20.22
CA GLY A 33 -26.39 -31.01 -20.69
C GLY A 33 -25.59 -29.77 -21.07
N LEU A 34 -24.58 -29.86 -21.94
CA LEU A 34 -23.92 -28.68 -22.53
C LEU A 34 -23.52 -28.92 -24.01
N SER A 35 -23.83 -27.92 -24.83
CA SER A 35 -23.63 -27.74 -26.28
C SER A 35 -22.47 -28.52 -26.94
N THR A 36 -22.75 -29.14 -28.09
CA THR A 36 -21.82 -29.92 -28.94
C THR A 36 -20.80 -29.09 -29.73
N THR A 37 -20.70 -27.77 -29.51
CA THR A 37 -19.73 -26.89 -30.23
C THR A 37 -18.32 -26.86 -29.64
N TYR A 38 -18.03 -27.58 -28.55
CA TYR A 38 -16.69 -27.66 -27.96
C TYR A 38 -16.11 -29.06 -28.12
N SER A 39 -15.10 -29.21 -28.99
CA SER A 39 -14.34 -30.45 -29.07
C SER A 39 -13.64 -30.75 -27.73
N LYS A 40 -13.67 -32.01 -27.31
CA LYS A 40 -13.21 -32.47 -25.98
C LYS A 40 -11.69 -32.54 -25.79
N GLN A 41 -10.88 -32.23 -26.79
CA GLN A 41 -9.42 -32.34 -26.68
C GLN A 41 -8.75 -31.24 -27.51
N ARG A 42 -8.35 -30.15 -26.84
CA ARG A 42 -7.17 -29.39 -27.28
C ARG A 42 -6.01 -29.92 -26.46
N GLU A 43 -5.01 -30.50 -27.13
CA GLU A 43 -3.75 -30.83 -26.49
C GLU A 43 -3.15 -29.57 -25.84
N MET A 44 -2.49 -29.75 -24.69
CA MET A 44 -1.79 -28.68 -23.97
C MET A 44 -0.87 -27.89 -24.91
N PHE A 45 -0.86 -26.57 -24.74
CA PHE A 45 0.11 -25.67 -25.38
C PHE A 45 1.54 -26.22 -25.20
N SER A 46 2.20 -26.53 -26.32
CA SER A 46 3.62 -26.87 -26.49
C SER A 46 4.19 -27.93 -25.52
N ARG A 47 4.35 -29.17 -26.01
CA ARG A 47 5.34 -30.11 -25.46
C ARG A 47 6.75 -29.60 -25.82
N GLY A 48 7.20 -28.56 -25.12
CA GLY A 48 8.63 -28.22 -25.11
C GLY A 48 9.43 -29.43 -24.64
N ASP A 49 10.55 -29.70 -25.30
CA ASP A 49 11.36 -30.93 -25.19
C ASP A 49 11.27 -31.63 -23.83
N HIS A 50 10.81 -32.87 -23.88
CA HIS A 50 10.73 -33.81 -22.75
C HIS A 50 12.12 -34.30 -22.32
N LEU A 51 13.05 -33.39 -22.05
CA LEU A 51 14.18 -33.72 -21.18
C LEU A 51 13.67 -33.72 -19.74
N GLN A 52 13.98 -34.80 -19.02
CA GLN A 52 13.70 -35.06 -17.61
C GLN A 52 14.37 -34.01 -16.70
N ASN A 53 14.03 -32.74 -16.86
CA ASN A 53 14.41 -31.72 -15.92
C ASN A 53 13.39 -31.77 -14.78
N THR A 54 13.67 -32.57 -13.76
CA THR A 54 12.87 -32.68 -12.53
C THR A 54 12.88 -31.38 -11.72
N HIS A 55 13.79 -30.45 -12.03
CA HIS A 55 13.87 -29.12 -11.43
C HIS A 55 13.31 -28.03 -12.36
N LYS A 56 12.02 -28.13 -12.69
CA LYS A 56 11.30 -27.01 -13.33
C LYS A 56 11.01 -25.94 -12.27
N GLN A 57 11.91 -24.97 -12.12
CA GLN A 57 11.73 -23.87 -11.14
C GLN A 57 10.38 -23.16 -11.29
N TRP A 58 9.86 -23.03 -12.53
CA TRP A 58 8.55 -22.45 -12.80
C TRP A 58 7.37 -23.29 -12.30
N ALA A 59 7.54 -24.61 -12.10
CA ALA A 59 6.48 -25.46 -11.56
C ALA A 59 6.09 -25.08 -10.13
N ALA A 60 7.01 -24.43 -9.38
CA ALA A 60 6.71 -23.90 -8.06
C ALA A 60 5.60 -22.84 -8.08
N LEU A 61 5.44 -22.08 -9.17
CA LEU A 61 4.33 -21.13 -9.33
C LEU A 61 2.99 -21.85 -9.44
N GLY A 62 2.97 -23.05 -10.01
CA GLY A 62 1.77 -23.89 -10.09
C GLY A 62 1.20 -24.23 -8.71
N ALA A 63 2.05 -24.33 -7.68
CA ALA A 63 1.62 -24.60 -6.30
C ALA A 63 1.03 -23.37 -5.58
N TRP A 64 1.10 -22.18 -6.18
CA TRP A 64 0.61 -20.95 -5.55
C TRP A 64 -0.84 -20.63 -5.87
N PHE A 65 -1.44 -21.26 -6.88
CA PHE A 65 -2.80 -20.98 -7.32
C PHE A 65 -3.67 -22.22 -7.21
N MET A 66 -4.99 -22.02 -7.06
CA MET A 66 -5.93 -23.14 -7.11
C MET A 66 -5.95 -23.77 -8.51
N GLY A 67 -5.79 -22.92 -9.52
CA GLY A 67 -5.67 -23.29 -10.92
C GLY A 67 -6.97 -23.09 -11.70
N PRO A 68 -6.91 -22.88 -13.03
CA PRO A 68 -8.08 -22.57 -13.85
C PRO A 68 -9.17 -23.66 -13.86
N LYS A 69 -8.82 -24.89 -13.45
CA LYS A 69 -9.74 -26.02 -13.31
C LYS A 69 -9.77 -26.58 -11.90
N ALA A 70 -9.30 -25.80 -10.92
CA ALA A 70 -9.15 -26.22 -9.54
C ALA A 70 -8.28 -27.47 -9.36
N GLU A 71 -7.20 -27.57 -10.12
CA GLU A 71 -6.24 -28.67 -10.09
C GLU A 71 -5.65 -28.89 -8.69
N ASN A 72 -5.52 -27.81 -7.90
CA ASN A 72 -5.07 -27.86 -6.50
C ASN A 72 -6.23 -27.71 -5.49
N GLY A 73 -7.48 -27.92 -5.91
CA GLY A 73 -8.67 -27.68 -5.09
C GLY A 73 -8.74 -28.53 -3.83
N GLU A 74 -8.38 -29.82 -3.91
CA GLU A 74 -8.37 -30.72 -2.75
C GLU A 74 -7.34 -30.28 -1.70
N VAL A 75 -6.13 -29.91 -2.15
CA VAL A 75 -5.07 -29.39 -1.26
C VAL A 75 -5.53 -28.10 -0.58
N PHE A 76 -6.18 -27.20 -1.33
CA PHE A 76 -6.73 -25.97 -0.76
C PHE A 76 -7.80 -26.25 0.30
N ARG A 77 -8.73 -27.18 0.03
CA ARG A 77 -9.78 -27.58 0.96
C ARG A 77 -9.18 -28.12 2.25
N ASP A 78 -8.24 -29.05 2.16
CA ASP A 78 -7.64 -29.71 3.33
C ASP A 78 -6.90 -28.69 4.22
N LEU A 79 -6.16 -27.76 3.62
CA LEU A 79 -5.49 -26.66 4.34
C LEU A 79 -6.50 -25.69 5.00
N LEU A 80 -7.62 -25.41 4.34
CA LEU A 80 -8.66 -24.57 4.90
C LEU A 80 -9.37 -25.26 6.08
N THR A 81 -9.70 -26.55 5.94
CA THR A 81 -10.25 -27.37 7.03
C THR A 81 -9.30 -27.37 8.22
N GLN A 82 -8.00 -27.57 7.99
CA GLN A 82 -7.00 -27.49 9.07
C GLN A 82 -7.01 -26.14 9.80
N ALA A 83 -7.15 -25.03 9.07
CA ALA A 83 -7.23 -23.70 9.67
C ALA A 83 -8.48 -23.52 10.55
N VAL A 84 -9.63 -24.01 10.07
CA VAL A 84 -10.89 -23.98 10.82
C VAL A 84 -10.80 -24.84 12.07
N ASP A 85 -10.30 -26.08 11.96
CA ASP A 85 -10.14 -27.00 13.08
C ASP A 85 -9.18 -26.46 14.14
N THR A 86 -8.09 -25.82 13.71
CA THR A 86 -7.14 -25.15 14.61
C THR A 86 -7.83 -24.06 15.43
N HIS A 87 -8.68 -23.24 14.80
CA HIS A 87 -9.41 -22.20 15.52
C HIS A 87 -10.48 -22.74 16.47
N ILE A 88 -11.20 -23.79 16.06
CA ILE A 88 -12.16 -24.49 16.92
C ILE A 88 -11.43 -25.05 18.16
N GLY A 89 -10.29 -25.70 17.95
CA GLY A 89 -9.42 -26.19 19.02
C GLY A 89 -8.99 -25.08 19.97
N PHE A 90 -8.49 -23.97 19.42
CA PHE A 90 -8.05 -22.80 20.19
C PHE A 90 -9.17 -22.26 21.10
N ARG A 91 -10.39 -22.06 20.58
CA ARG A 91 -11.53 -21.59 21.38
C ARG A 91 -11.89 -22.52 22.53
N ARG A 92 -11.83 -23.84 22.30
CA ARG A 92 -12.13 -24.85 23.33
C ARG A 92 -11.05 -24.93 24.41
N SER A 93 -9.80 -24.71 24.05
CA SER A 93 -8.66 -24.88 24.97
C SER A 93 -8.28 -23.61 25.74
N TYR A 94 -8.74 -22.41 25.33
CA TYR A 94 -8.24 -21.16 25.90
C TYR A 94 -8.62 -21.00 27.38
N PHE A 95 -9.88 -21.27 27.74
CA PHE A 95 -10.35 -21.42 29.11
C PHE A 95 -11.21 -22.69 29.22
N PRO A 96 -10.60 -23.86 29.46
CA PRO A 96 -11.29 -25.16 29.37
C PRO A 96 -12.44 -25.35 30.38
N CYS A 97 -12.45 -24.57 31.45
CA CYS A 97 -13.46 -24.66 32.52
C CYS A 97 -14.71 -23.82 32.24
N ASP A 98 -14.70 -22.96 31.21
CA ASP A 98 -15.84 -22.11 30.89
C ASP A 98 -17.01 -22.96 30.34
N PRO A 99 -18.24 -22.76 30.83
CA PRO A 99 -19.39 -23.48 30.31
C PRO A 99 -19.74 -23.02 28.88
N PRO A 100 -20.30 -23.91 28.03
CA PRO A 100 -20.74 -23.51 26.70
C PRO A 100 -21.94 -22.56 26.80
N TYR A 101 -21.86 -21.42 26.12
CA TYR A 101 -23.01 -20.51 26.01
C TYR A 101 -24.12 -21.06 25.10
N VAL A 102 -23.74 -21.74 24.02
CA VAL A 102 -24.67 -22.42 23.12
C VAL A 102 -24.73 -23.90 23.51
N THR A 103 -25.75 -24.27 24.28
CA THR A 103 -26.01 -25.64 24.77
C THR A 103 -26.80 -26.47 23.75
N ASP A 104 -26.85 -27.79 23.94
CA ASP A 104 -27.65 -28.66 23.07
C ASP A 104 -29.16 -28.37 23.18
N ASP A 105 -29.68 -28.09 24.39
CA ASP A 105 -31.07 -27.64 24.59
C ASP A 105 -31.40 -26.39 23.77
N LEU A 106 -30.49 -25.40 23.73
CA LEU A 106 -30.66 -24.19 22.91
C LEU A 106 -30.69 -24.54 21.42
N ARG A 107 -29.86 -25.48 20.97
CA ARG A 107 -29.79 -25.92 19.57
C ARG A 107 -31.02 -26.69 19.12
N GLU A 108 -31.74 -27.32 20.04
CA GLU A 108 -32.99 -28.01 19.78
C GLU A 108 -34.19 -27.07 19.65
N THR A 109 -34.09 -25.82 20.12
CA THR A 109 -35.18 -24.86 20.00
C THR A 109 -35.52 -24.53 18.54
N ALA A 110 -36.81 -24.34 18.26
CA ALA A 110 -37.29 -24.00 16.92
C ALA A 110 -36.68 -22.69 16.39
N SER A 111 -36.47 -21.69 17.26
CA SER A 111 -35.84 -20.42 16.87
C SER A 111 -34.39 -20.61 16.41
N PHE A 112 -33.61 -21.43 17.11
CA PHE A 112 -32.24 -21.74 16.70
C PHE A 112 -32.20 -22.50 15.38
N GLN A 113 -33.03 -23.55 15.23
CA GLN A 113 -33.10 -24.34 14.01
C GLN A 113 -33.53 -23.49 12.81
N ASN A 114 -34.52 -22.63 12.99
CA ASN A 114 -34.97 -21.69 11.95
C ASN A 114 -33.85 -20.72 11.56
N ALA A 115 -33.12 -20.15 12.53
CA ALA A 115 -31.99 -19.27 12.25
C ALA A 115 -30.87 -19.99 11.49
N MET A 116 -30.54 -21.23 11.86
CA MET A 116 -29.53 -22.04 11.15
C MET A 116 -29.97 -22.43 9.74
N ASN A 117 -31.24 -22.75 9.55
CA ASN A 117 -31.79 -23.05 8.21
C ASN A 117 -31.76 -21.81 7.32
N ASN A 118 -32.13 -20.64 7.86
CA ASN A 118 -32.04 -19.38 7.13
C ASN A 118 -30.59 -19.07 6.75
N LEU A 119 -29.64 -19.21 7.67
CA LEU A 119 -28.21 -18.99 7.38
C LEU A 119 -27.71 -19.87 6.23
N ARG A 120 -28.08 -21.17 6.22
CA ARG A 120 -27.73 -22.10 5.13
C ARG A 120 -28.36 -21.68 3.80
N SER A 121 -29.65 -21.34 3.82
CA SER A 121 -30.37 -20.89 2.62
C SER A 121 -29.74 -19.62 2.03
N GLU A 122 -29.42 -18.63 2.86
CA GLU A 122 -28.79 -17.39 2.39
C GLU A 122 -27.37 -17.62 1.87
N LEU A 123 -26.59 -18.51 2.49
CA LEU A 123 -25.27 -18.88 1.99
C LEU A 123 -25.36 -19.58 0.62
N ASP A 124 -26.30 -20.52 0.45
CA ASP A 124 -26.53 -21.20 -0.81
C ASP A 124 -26.98 -20.22 -1.91
N ASN A 125 -27.83 -19.24 -1.56
CA ASN A 125 -28.27 -18.19 -2.47
C ASN A 125 -27.08 -17.31 -2.92
N LEU A 126 -26.26 -16.85 -1.97
CA LEU A 126 -25.05 -16.09 -2.26
C LEU A 126 -24.11 -16.86 -3.19
N GLN A 127 -23.86 -18.15 -2.92
CA GLN A 127 -23.00 -18.97 -3.76
C GLN A 127 -23.54 -19.10 -5.20
N LYS A 128 -24.86 -19.26 -5.36
CA LYS A 128 -25.50 -19.30 -6.68
C LYS A 128 -25.33 -17.99 -7.44
N GLU A 129 -25.48 -16.85 -6.77
CA GLU A 129 -25.26 -15.55 -7.39
C GLU A 129 -23.80 -15.35 -7.80
N LEU A 130 -22.85 -15.73 -6.95
CA LEU A 130 -21.41 -15.63 -7.22
C LEU A 130 -20.98 -16.47 -8.44
N MET A 131 -21.68 -17.56 -8.77
CA MET A 131 -21.41 -18.33 -10.00
C MET A 131 -21.65 -17.53 -11.30
N ASN A 132 -22.35 -16.39 -11.24
CA ASN A 132 -22.53 -15.48 -12.37
C ASN A 132 -21.35 -14.50 -12.57
N SER A 133 -20.32 -14.58 -11.72
CA SER A 133 -19.16 -13.69 -11.79
C SER A 133 -18.32 -13.90 -13.05
N VAL A 134 -17.58 -12.87 -13.44
CA VAL A 134 -16.58 -12.99 -14.52
C VAL A 134 -15.51 -14.03 -14.10
N PRO A 135 -15.20 -15.03 -14.92
CA PRO A 135 -14.30 -16.11 -14.54
C PRO A 135 -12.84 -15.67 -14.67
N PHE A 136 -12.36 -14.81 -13.76
CA PHE A 136 -10.99 -14.28 -13.77
C PHE A 136 -9.91 -15.36 -13.64
N PHE A 137 -10.24 -16.52 -13.05
CA PHE A 137 -9.36 -17.68 -12.98
C PHE A 137 -9.09 -18.34 -14.35
N SER A 138 -9.94 -18.07 -15.34
CA SER A 138 -9.81 -18.67 -16.67
C SER A 138 -8.67 -18.03 -17.45
N SER A 139 -7.80 -18.85 -18.04
CA SER A 139 -6.75 -18.39 -18.97
C SER A 139 -7.27 -17.66 -20.20
N ARG A 140 -8.57 -17.73 -20.47
CA ARG A 140 -9.24 -16.97 -21.53
C ARG A 140 -9.43 -15.50 -21.18
N TYR A 141 -9.46 -15.16 -19.89
CA TYR A 141 -9.57 -13.77 -19.45
C TYR A 141 -8.22 -13.07 -19.59
N LYS A 142 -8.19 -11.98 -20.38
CA LYS A 142 -7.02 -11.13 -20.65
C LYS A 142 -7.42 -9.65 -20.73
N GLY A 143 -8.38 -9.25 -19.90
CA GLY A 143 -8.98 -7.91 -19.93
C GLY A 143 -8.23 -6.90 -19.06
N HIS A 144 -8.58 -6.86 -17.77
CA HIS A 144 -8.05 -5.89 -16.82
C HIS A 144 -6.93 -6.46 -15.94
N VAL A 145 -6.40 -5.63 -15.03
CA VAL A 145 -5.37 -5.96 -14.03
C VAL A 145 -5.94 -6.84 -12.91
N ILE A 146 -6.50 -7.99 -13.30
CA ILE A 146 -7.10 -8.98 -12.39
C ILE A 146 -6.77 -10.37 -12.92
N TRP A 147 -6.32 -11.22 -12.01
CA TRP A 147 -6.09 -12.64 -12.23
C TRP A 147 -6.53 -13.42 -10.99
N ASP A 148 -6.43 -14.76 -11.05
CA ASP A 148 -6.62 -15.63 -9.90
C ASP A 148 -5.72 -15.21 -8.72
N THR A 149 -6.24 -15.41 -7.51
CA THR A 149 -5.56 -15.04 -6.27
C THR A 149 -4.70 -16.19 -5.79
N VAL A 150 -3.55 -15.89 -5.18
CA VAL A 150 -2.65 -16.93 -4.68
C VAL A 150 -3.26 -17.62 -3.44
N MET A 151 -3.24 -18.96 -3.40
CA MET A 151 -3.76 -19.78 -2.29
C MET A 151 -3.21 -19.37 -0.92
N PRO A 152 -1.91 -19.08 -0.71
CA PRO A 152 -1.40 -18.63 0.59
C PRO A 152 -2.05 -17.32 1.07
N ALA A 153 -2.44 -16.44 0.15
CA ALA A 153 -3.16 -15.23 0.51
C ALA A 153 -4.58 -15.53 1.00
N ASN A 154 -5.31 -16.35 0.25
CA ASN A 154 -6.67 -16.76 0.59
C ASN A 154 -6.71 -17.50 1.93
N LEU A 155 -5.84 -18.51 2.10
CA LEU A 155 -5.72 -19.27 3.34
C LEU A 155 -5.32 -18.37 4.51
N GLY A 156 -4.33 -17.48 4.31
CA GLY A 156 -3.90 -16.54 5.35
C GLY A 156 -5.01 -15.59 5.78
N TYR A 157 -5.80 -15.07 4.82
CA TYR A 157 -6.92 -14.17 5.11
C TYR A 157 -8.06 -14.91 5.84
N MET A 158 -8.51 -16.05 5.31
CA MET A 158 -9.58 -16.85 5.91
C MET A 158 -9.19 -17.32 7.32
N SER A 159 -7.94 -17.73 7.53
CA SER A 159 -7.44 -18.15 8.85
C SER A 159 -7.43 -16.98 9.85
N ALA A 160 -6.91 -15.82 9.45
CA ALA A 160 -6.81 -14.65 10.33
C ALA A 160 -8.18 -14.02 10.64
N MET A 161 -9.11 -14.07 9.68
CA MET A 161 -10.48 -13.53 9.83
C MET A 161 -11.23 -14.18 10.99
N LEU A 162 -10.96 -15.46 11.28
CA LEU A 162 -11.56 -16.18 12.42
C LEU A 162 -11.18 -15.58 13.79
N PHE A 163 -10.03 -14.90 13.88
CA PHE A 163 -9.55 -14.18 15.06
C PHE A 163 -9.99 -12.72 15.09
N ASN A 164 -10.37 -12.15 13.94
CA ASN A 164 -10.89 -10.79 13.78
C ASN A 164 -10.06 -9.71 14.51
N GLN A 165 -8.73 -9.80 14.40
CA GLN A 165 -7.83 -8.84 15.04
C GLN A 165 -7.91 -7.47 14.37
N ASN A 166 -7.96 -6.41 15.17
CA ASN A 166 -8.05 -5.03 14.69
C ASN A 166 -6.68 -4.35 14.78
N ASN A 167 -6.01 -4.21 13.65
CA ASN A 167 -4.65 -3.64 13.54
C ASN A 167 -4.56 -2.15 13.92
N CYS A 168 -5.68 -1.45 14.11
CA CYS A 168 -5.69 -0.07 14.60
C CYS A 168 -5.19 0.06 16.05
N ALA A 169 -5.39 -0.97 16.87
CA ALA A 169 -5.01 -0.98 18.28
C ALA A 169 -4.17 -2.22 18.61
N SER A 170 -2.96 -2.01 19.12
CA SER A 170 -1.98 -3.08 19.34
C SER A 170 -2.47 -4.19 20.28
N GLU A 171 -3.29 -3.84 21.26
CA GLU A 171 -3.93 -4.75 22.21
C GLU A 171 -5.00 -5.63 21.55
N ALA A 172 -5.64 -5.14 20.48
CA ALA A 172 -6.65 -5.86 19.71
C ALA A 172 -6.04 -6.70 18.57
N SER A 173 -4.71 -6.65 18.39
CA SER A 173 -4.01 -7.26 17.25
C SER A 173 -2.56 -7.67 17.56
N THR A 174 -2.36 -8.29 18.72
CA THR A 174 -1.05 -8.66 19.27
C THR A 174 -0.18 -9.54 18.34
N VAL A 175 -0.80 -10.21 17.37
CA VAL A 175 -0.13 -11.01 16.34
C VAL A 175 -0.10 -10.27 15.00
N THR A 176 -1.25 -9.79 14.52
CA THR A 176 -1.37 -9.26 13.15
C THR A 176 -0.77 -7.86 12.98
N SER A 177 -0.63 -7.04 14.02
CA SER A 177 0.15 -5.80 13.94
C SER A 177 1.63 -6.07 13.63
N LYS A 178 2.22 -7.08 14.27
CA LYS A 178 3.62 -7.46 14.01
C LYS A 178 3.81 -7.91 12.57
N PHE A 179 2.86 -8.69 12.05
CA PHE A 179 2.87 -9.12 10.66
C PHE A 179 2.77 -7.95 9.69
N GLU A 180 1.94 -6.94 9.99
CA GLU A 180 1.86 -5.74 9.16
C GLU A 180 3.18 -4.96 9.16
N THR A 181 3.82 -4.76 10.32
CA THR A 181 5.15 -4.14 10.38
C THR A 181 6.18 -4.92 9.58
N GLU A 182 6.24 -6.25 9.73
CA GLU A 182 7.14 -7.11 8.96
C GLU A 182 6.92 -6.95 7.44
N VAL A 183 5.66 -6.96 7.01
CA VAL A 183 5.29 -6.81 5.60
C VAL A 183 5.62 -5.42 5.06
N GLY A 184 5.37 -4.37 5.83
CA GLY A 184 5.75 -3.01 5.48
C GLY A 184 7.26 -2.90 5.26
N THR A 185 8.06 -3.40 6.19
CA THR A 185 9.52 -3.43 6.05
C THR A 185 9.98 -4.26 4.85
N ASP A 186 9.38 -5.42 4.61
CA ASP A 186 9.75 -6.28 3.48
C ASP A 186 9.44 -5.62 2.13
N LEU A 187 8.34 -4.86 2.01
CA LEU A 187 8.02 -4.06 0.83
C LEU A 187 9.01 -2.91 0.63
N CYS A 188 9.39 -2.22 1.70
CA CYS A 188 10.41 -1.16 1.61
C CYS A 188 11.76 -1.71 1.12
N VAL A 189 12.21 -2.83 1.68
CA VAL A 189 13.46 -3.49 1.27
C VAL A 189 13.39 -3.99 -0.18
N MET A 190 12.23 -4.51 -0.61
CA MET A 190 12.01 -4.90 -2.00
C MET A 190 12.21 -3.72 -2.97
N LEU A 191 11.79 -2.51 -2.58
CA LEU A 191 11.98 -1.28 -3.35
C LEU A 191 13.39 -0.67 -3.22
N GLY A 192 14.27 -1.28 -2.41
CA GLY A 192 15.66 -0.84 -2.24
C GLY A 192 15.88 0.16 -1.09
N TYR A 193 14.88 0.41 -0.24
CA TYR A 193 15.08 1.25 0.95
C TYR A 193 15.87 0.53 2.05
N ASP A 194 16.59 1.32 2.87
CA ASP A 194 17.31 0.82 4.03
C ASP A 194 16.32 0.30 5.10
N ARG A 195 16.47 -0.98 5.45
CA ARG A 195 15.63 -1.70 6.42
C ARG A 195 15.48 -0.96 7.75
N ASN A 196 16.54 -0.27 8.20
CA ASN A 196 16.56 0.39 9.51
C ASN A 196 16.00 1.82 9.48
N LYS A 197 15.72 2.37 8.29
CA LYS A 197 15.26 3.75 8.10
C LYS A 197 13.92 3.85 7.36
N CYS A 198 13.30 2.72 7.05
CA CYS A 198 12.05 2.65 6.31
C CYS A 198 10.88 2.23 7.19
N MET A 199 9.70 2.69 6.83
CA MET A 199 8.44 2.23 7.39
C MET A 199 7.41 2.11 6.27
N GLY A 200 6.53 1.13 6.39
CA GLY A 200 5.39 0.95 5.51
C GLY A 200 4.24 0.30 6.30
N HIS A 201 3.02 0.50 5.83
CA HIS A 201 1.82 -0.15 6.35
C HIS A 201 0.89 -0.52 5.20
N LEU A 202 -0.13 -1.33 5.48
CA LEU A 202 -1.14 -1.69 4.50
C LEU A 202 -2.25 -0.63 4.49
N THR A 203 -2.81 -0.42 3.31
CA THR A 203 -4.01 0.43 3.12
C THR A 203 -5.10 -0.40 2.47
N SER A 204 -6.32 0.13 2.37
CA SER A 204 -7.42 -0.55 1.67
C SER A 204 -7.19 -0.69 0.16
N GLY A 205 -6.21 0.03 -0.40
CA GLY A 205 -5.80 -0.09 -1.80
C GLY A 205 -4.97 1.11 -2.26
N GLY A 206 -4.45 1.02 -3.49
CA GLY A 206 -3.53 2.04 -4.04
C GLY A 206 -4.11 3.46 -4.11
N SER A 207 -5.44 3.62 -4.16
CA SER A 207 -6.05 4.95 -4.10
C SER A 207 -5.84 5.64 -2.76
N VAL A 208 -5.99 4.91 -1.63
CA VAL A 208 -5.75 5.46 -0.29
C VAL A 208 -4.26 5.70 -0.06
N ALA A 209 -3.40 4.78 -0.51
CA ALA A 209 -1.95 4.98 -0.46
C ALA A 209 -1.51 6.26 -1.19
N ASN A 210 -2.09 6.55 -2.37
CA ASN A 210 -1.80 7.80 -3.09
C ASN A 210 -2.31 9.05 -2.35
N ILE A 211 -3.47 8.96 -1.68
CA ILE A 211 -4.00 10.05 -0.84
C ILE A 211 -3.05 10.32 0.33
N GLU A 212 -2.63 9.27 1.05
CA GLU A 212 -1.70 9.37 2.17
C GLU A 212 -0.33 9.90 1.74
N ALA A 213 0.18 9.48 0.58
CA ALA A 213 1.45 9.99 0.05
C ALA A 213 1.41 11.51 -0.22
N ILE A 214 0.35 11.98 -0.88
CA ILE A 214 0.19 13.43 -1.13
C ILE A 214 -0.10 14.18 0.18
N TRP A 215 -0.83 13.56 1.10
CA TRP A 215 -1.08 14.14 2.42
C TRP A 215 0.23 14.34 3.20
N ALA A 216 1.09 13.33 3.26
CA ALA A 216 2.41 13.40 3.87
C ALA A 216 3.28 14.46 3.18
N ALA A 217 3.35 14.44 1.84
CA ALA A 217 4.13 15.42 1.08
C ALA A 217 3.67 16.86 1.32
N ARG A 218 2.34 17.10 1.40
CA ARG A 218 1.76 18.40 1.72
C ARG A 218 2.15 18.86 3.13
N ASN A 219 2.02 18.00 4.13
CA ASN A 219 2.34 18.36 5.52
C ASN A 219 3.86 18.63 5.67
N VAL A 220 4.71 17.80 5.08
CA VAL A 220 6.17 18.01 5.05
C VAL A 220 6.51 19.35 4.38
N LYS A 221 5.88 19.67 3.25
CA LYS A 221 6.11 20.93 2.52
C LYS A 221 5.85 22.17 3.39
N TYR A 222 4.82 22.12 4.25
CA TYR A 222 4.40 23.26 5.06
C TYR A 222 5.01 23.29 6.47
N PHE A 223 5.60 22.20 6.93
CA PHE A 223 6.19 22.10 8.26
C PHE A 223 7.18 23.24 8.59
N PRO A 224 8.12 23.64 7.70
CA PRO A 224 9.08 24.69 8.02
C PRO A 224 8.46 26.07 8.26
N LEU A 225 7.34 26.39 7.61
CA LEU A 225 6.61 27.64 7.84
C LEU A 225 5.98 27.67 9.23
N GLY A 226 5.33 26.57 9.62
CA GLY A 226 4.77 26.41 10.96
C GLY A 226 5.85 26.46 12.03
N LEU A 227 6.99 25.80 11.81
CA LEU A 227 8.11 25.84 12.74
C LEU A 227 8.73 27.23 12.84
N GLN A 228 8.90 27.95 11.72
CA GLN A 228 9.37 29.34 11.75
C GLN A 228 8.46 30.22 12.61
N GLU A 229 7.14 30.13 12.44
CA GLU A 229 6.18 30.90 13.25
C GLU A 229 6.26 30.50 14.73
N ALA A 230 6.37 29.21 15.04
CA ALA A 230 6.50 28.71 16.40
C ALA A 230 7.76 29.23 17.09
N LEU A 231 8.93 29.19 16.41
CA LEU A 231 10.19 29.71 16.96
C LEU A 231 10.11 31.23 17.24
N GLN A 232 9.41 31.97 16.39
CA GLN A 232 9.28 33.43 16.51
C GLN A 232 8.30 33.85 17.61
N THR A 233 7.24 33.07 17.84
CA THR A 233 6.09 33.49 18.67
C THR A 233 5.97 32.75 20.00
N ASP A 234 6.47 31.51 20.09
CA ASP A 234 6.33 30.70 21.30
C ASP A 234 7.59 30.79 22.18
N ASP A 235 7.44 31.30 23.39
CA ASP A 235 8.55 31.43 24.33
C ASP A 235 9.10 30.08 24.80
N ARG A 236 8.31 29.00 24.72
CA ARG A 236 8.77 27.65 25.07
C ARG A 236 9.81 27.10 24.09
N LEU A 237 9.87 27.68 22.89
CA LEU A 237 10.86 27.33 21.86
C LEU A 237 11.97 28.39 21.73
N ALA A 238 12.08 29.32 22.70
CA ALA A 238 13.04 30.42 22.64
C ALA A 238 14.50 29.94 22.49
N GLU A 239 14.87 28.82 23.13
CA GLU A 239 16.21 28.23 23.05
C GLU A 239 16.54 27.72 21.63
N ALA A 240 15.54 27.36 20.83
CA ALA A 240 15.69 26.92 19.46
C ALA A 240 15.56 28.05 18.41
N ARG A 241 15.43 29.32 18.81
CA ARG A 241 15.33 30.45 17.86
C ARG A 241 16.52 30.55 16.90
N GLY A 242 17.71 30.16 17.37
CA GLY A 242 18.93 30.08 16.56
C GLY A 242 19.08 28.80 15.75
N TYR A 243 18.05 27.96 15.66
CA TYR A 243 18.09 26.72 14.87
C TYR A 243 18.41 27.03 13.41
N LYS A 244 19.43 26.34 12.88
CA LYS A 244 19.94 26.57 11.54
C LYS A 244 19.57 25.44 10.60
N ALA A 245 19.11 25.79 9.41
CA ALA A 245 18.81 24.87 8.33
C ALA A 245 19.66 25.18 7.10
N SER A 246 19.92 24.16 6.28
CA SER A 246 20.63 24.32 5.01
C SER A 246 19.67 24.88 3.95
N PHE A 247 19.95 26.10 3.47
CA PHE A 247 19.17 26.73 2.42
C PHE A 247 19.88 26.54 1.08
N PHE A 248 19.31 25.74 0.17
CA PHE A 248 19.93 25.49 -1.14
C PHE A 248 20.17 26.78 -1.91
N ARG A 249 19.22 27.72 -1.84
CA ARG A 249 19.30 29.01 -2.56
C ARG A 249 20.53 29.84 -2.19
N ARG A 250 20.91 29.80 -0.92
CA ARG A 250 22.03 30.59 -0.39
C ARG A 250 23.36 29.84 -0.46
N GLY A 251 23.33 28.52 -0.65
CA GLY A 251 24.52 27.68 -0.52
C GLY A 251 25.13 27.68 0.89
N GLU A 252 24.36 28.12 1.89
CA GLU A 252 24.83 28.32 3.26
C GLU A 252 23.82 27.79 4.29
N VAL A 253 24.34 27.57 5.50
CA VAL A 253 23.55 27.23 6.68
C VAL A 253 23.18 28.52 7.39
N ALA A 254 21.89 28.84 7.42
CA ALA A 254 21.36 30.05 8.04
C ALA A 254 20.26 29.71 9.05
N GLU A 255 19.91 30.67 9.91
CA GLU A 255 18.83 30.49 10.86
C GLU A 255 17.49 30.33 10.15
N LEU A 256 16.68 29.36 10.58
CA LEU A 256 15.37 29.08 9.97
C LEU A 256 14.46 30.32 9.99
N VAL A 257 14.55 31.10 11.07
CA VAL A 257 13.80 32.35 11.26
C VAL A 257 14.14 33.45 10.23
N SER A 258 15.30 33.35 9.57
CA SER A 258 15.73 34.28 8.51
C SER A 258 15.29 33.88 7.10
N GLY A 259 14.71 32.68 6.96
CA GLY A 259 14.28 32.14 5.66
C GLY A 259 13.06 32.88 5.13
N SER A 260 13.08 33.23 3.84
CA SER A 260 11.88 33.70 3.15
C SER A 260 10.89 32.55 2.96
N LYS A 261 9.61 32.87 2.77
CA LYS A 261 8.55 31.86 2.55
C LYS A 261 8.88 30.92 1.38
N TRP A 262 9.41 31.48 0.29
CA TRP A 262 9.79 30.70 -0.87
C TRP A 262 10.95 29.74 -0.58
N GLU A 263 11.95 30.19 0.18
CA GLU A 263 13.06 29.33 0.62
C GLU A 263 12.59 28.19 1.52
N LEU A 264 11.70 28.49 2.47
CA LEU A 264 11.14 27.50 3.39
C LEU A 264 10.29 26.43 2.67
N LEU A 265 9.52 26.82 1.66
CA LEU A 265 8.73 25.92 0.83
C LEU A 265 9.59 25.08 -0.15
N ASN A 266 10.89 25.35 -0.25
CA ASN A 266 11.82 24.63 -1.11
C ASN A 266 13.01 24.03 -0.35
N LEU A 267 12.86 23.85 0.97
CA LEU A 267 13.80 23.03 1.74
C LEU A 267 13.72 21.56 1.31
N ASP A 268 14.83 20.86 1.51
CA ASP A 268 14.96 19.45 1.19
C ASP A 268 14.26 18.61 2.24
N VAL A 269 13.62 17.53 1.79
CA VAL A 269 12.82 16.66 2.64
C VAL A 269 13.65 16.09 3.79
N ASP A 270 14.91 15.70 3.55
CA ASP A 270 15.78 15.14 4.60
C ASP A 270 16.11 16.17 5.69
N THR A 271 16.19 17.46 5.32
CA THR A 271 16.35 18.55 6.29
C THR A 271 15.08 18.69 7.12
N ILE A 272 13.91 18.72 6.48
CA ILE A 272 12.61 18.92 7.16
C ILE A 272 12.33 17.78 8.14
N LEU A 273 12.59 16.53 7.74
CA LEU A 273 12.34 15.35 8.56
C LEU A 273 13.20 15.28 9.83
N LYS A 274 14.35 15.96 9.87
CA LYS A 274 15.22 16.05 11.06
C LYS A 274 14.85 17.18 12.01
N MET A 275 14.11 18.19 11.54
CA MET A 275 13.77 19.37 12.33
C MET A 275 13.09 19.03 13.67
N PRO A 276 12.09 18.11 13.75
CA PRO A 276 11.46 17.79 15.02
C PRO A 276 12.45 17.32 16.07
N SER A 277 13.26 16.29 15.76
CA SER A 277 14.24 15.73 16.69
C SER A 277 15.32 16.74 17.07
N GLU A 278 15.82 17.53 16.11
CA GLU A 278 16.88 18.51 16.39
C GLU A 278 16.37 19.66 17.27
N VAL A 279 15.12 20.10 17.09
CA VAL A 279 14.51 21.14 17.93
C VAL A 279 14.12 20.60 19.31
N GLU A 280 13.64 19.36 19.39
CA GLU A 280 13.40 18.65 20.65
C GLU A 280 14.68 18.59 21.49
N ASP A 281 15.81 18.21 20.88
CA ASP A 281 17.12 18.16 21.55
C ASP A 281 17.59 19.54 22.04
N LEU A 282 17.37 20.60 21.25
CA LEU A 282 17.75 21.97 21.62
C LEU A 282 16.92 22.56 22.76
N THR A 283 15.67 22.14 22.90
CA THR A 283 14.72 22.65 23.90
C THR A 283 14.52 21.72 25.08
N ASN A 284 15.15 20.54 25.05
CA ASN A 284 14.97 19.46 26.01
C ASN A 284 13.50 19.07 26.22
N LEU A 285 12.69 19.17 25.15
CA LEU A 285 11.28 18.78 25.14
C LEU A 285 11.17 17.33 24.65
N ASN A 286 10.25 16.57 25.24
CA ASN A 286 9.90 15.28 24.64
C ASN A 286 9.00 15.46 23.41
N HIS A 287 8.98 14.45 22.53
CA HIS A 287 8.22 14.50 21.27
C HIS A 287 6.74 14.85 21.45
N GLN A 288 6.07 14.31 22.49
CA GLN A 288 4.65 14.60 22.74
C GLN A 288 4.44 16.07 23.15
N GLN A 289 5.32 16.63 23.97
CA GLN A 289 5.28 18.04 24.37
C GLN A 289 5.54 18.94 23.18
N PHE A 290 6.58 18.65 22.39
CA PHE A 290 6.91 19.41 21.19
C PHE A 290 5.76 19.41 20.18
N MET A 291 5.21 18.23 19.85
CA MET A 291 4.09 18.13 18.91
C MET A 291 2.81 18.80 19.42
N LYS A 292 2.60 18.84 20.75
CA LYS A 292 1.50 19.59 21.37
C LYS A 292 1.66 21.12 21.24
N ILE A 293 2.90 21.62 21.20
CA ILE A 293 3.16 23.03 20.88
C ILE A 293 2.92 23.25 19.40
N MET A 294 3.54 22.42 18.55
CA MET A 294 3.45 22.51 17.09
C MET A 294 2.03 22.40 16.56
N SER A 295 1.10 21.70 17.23
CA SER A 295 -0.30 21.63 16.79
C SER A 295 -1.00 22.99 16.69
N GLN A 296 -0.45 24.07 17.26
CA GLN A 296 -0.98 25.43 17.10
C GLN A 296 -0.52 26.12 15.81
N TYR A 297 0.45 25.52 15.12
CA TYR A 297 1.17 26.09 13.97
C TYR A 297 1.19 25.17 12.75
N LEU A 298 0.88 23.87 12.91
CA LEU A 298 0.90 22.89 11.82
C LEU A 298 -0.35 22.98 10.94
N TYR A 299 -0.13 22.87 9.62
CA TYR A 299 -1.18 22.93 8.59
C TYR A 299 -2.38 22.03 8.90
N GLU A 300 -2.13 20.78 9.29
CA GLU A 300 -3.16 19.77 9.56
C GLU A 300 -3.99 20.06 10.82
N SER A 301 -3.45 20.86 11.75
CA SER A 301 -4.11 21.15 13.02
C SER A 301 -4.90 22.46 12.97
N VAL A 302 -4.33 23.52 12.37
CA VAL A 302 -5.03 24.81 12.23
C VAL A 302 -5.99 24.84 11.04
N GLY A 303 -5.76 23.99 10.04
CA GLY A 303 -6.53 23.94 8.81
C GLY A 303 -6.06 24.93 7.74
N VAL A 304 -6.42 24.64 6.49
CA VAL A 304 -5.88 25.32 5.29
C VAL A 304 -6.13 26.82 5.27
N GLN A 305 -7.35 27.26 5.59
CA GLN A 305 -7.75 28.66 5.47
C GLN A 305 -6.97 29.54 6.44
N GLU A 306 -6.87 29.09 7.69
CA GLU A 306 -6.14 29.79 8.75
C GLU A 306 -4.64 29.80 8.45
N PHE A 307 -4.06 28.65 8.10
CA PHE A 307 -2.65 28.53 7.78
C PHE A 307 -2.24 29.45 6.62
N VAL A 308 -2.99 29.41 5.51
CA VAL A 308 -2.76 30.28 4.35
C VAL A 308 -2.87 31.76 4.72
N GLY A 309 -3.85 32.12 5.57
CA GLY A 309 -4.04 33.47 6.08
C GLY A 309 -2.85 33.97 6.90
N ARG A 310 -2.39 33.18 7.88
CA ARG A 310 -1.26 33.50 8.76
C ARG A 310 0.03 33.72 7.97
N HIS A 311 0.35 32.81 7.06
CA HIS A 311 1.57 32.88 6.26
C HIS A 311 1.42 33.75 5.00
N LYS A 312 0.23 34.30 4.72
CA LYS A 312 -0.07 35.11 3.53
C LYS A 312 0.39 34.41 2.26
N LEU A 313 0.00 33.16 2.08
CA LEU A 313 0.32 32.37 0.89
C LEU A 313 -0.61 32.81 -0.25
N THR A 314 -0.03 33.32 -1.33
CA THR A 314 -0.81 33.86 -2.47
C THR A 314 -0.87 32.89 -3.65
N GLN A 315 0.03 31.92 -3.70
CA GLN A 315 0.10 30.91 -4.76
C GLN A 315 -0.45 29.59 -4.26
N SER A 316 -1.31 28.97 -5.05
CA SER A 316 -1.75 27.60 -4.83
C SER A 316 -0.60 26.65 -5.20
N PRO A 317 -0.19 25.73 -4.32
CA PRO A 317 0.81 24.74 -4.67
C PRO A 317 0.29 23.77 -5.74
N CYS A 318 1.19 23.05 -6.39
CA CYS A 318 0.81 22.02 -7.36
C CYS A 318 1.40 20.63 -7.07
N VAL A 319 0.73 19.62 -7.62
CA VAL A 319 1.18 18.23 -7.74
C VAL A 319 1.34 17.95 -9.23
N ILE A 320 2.51 17.48 -9.66
CA ILE A 320 2.81 17.24 -11.06
C ILE A 320 2.73 15.74 -11.35
N VAL A 321 1.98 15.35 -12.38
CA VAL A 321 1.72 13.96 -12.77
C VAL A 321 1.77 13.83 -14.30
N PRO A 322 2.00 12.63 -14.88
CA PRO A 322 1.85 12.47 -16.33
C PRO A 322 0.36 12.52 -16.72
N SER A 323 0.06 12.84 -17.97
CA SER A 323 -1.32 12.92 -18.49
C SER A 323 -2.06 11.58 -18.43
N THR A 324 -1.34 10.46 -18.41
CA THR A 324 -1.85 9.08 -18.27
C THR A 324 -2.09 8.65 -16.81
N ALA A 325 -1.98 9.60 -15.87
CA ALA A 325 -2.11 9.32 -14.45
C ALA A 325 -3.45 8.71 -14.04
N HIS A 326 -3.40 7.77 -13.09
CA HIS A 326 -4.60 7.15 -12.54
C HIS A 326 -5.46 8.19 -11.81
N ILE A 327 -6.79 8.07 -12.00
CA ILE A 327 -7.79 9.01 -11.46
C ILE A 327 -7.73 9.20 -9.94
N SER A 328 -7.11 8.29 -9.20
CA SER A 328 -6.88 8.44 -7.75
C SER A 328 -6.10 9.70 -7.39
N LEU A 329 -5.20 10.18 -8.26
CA LEU A 329 -4.41 11.38 -8.00
C LEU A 329 -5.30 12.64 -8.04
N THR A 330 -6.23 12.72 -9.00
CA THR A 330 -7.28 13.74 -9.04
C THR A 330 -8.19 13.69 -7.81
N LYS A 331 -8.57 12.47 -7.38
CA LYS A 331 -9.33 12.29 -6.13
C LYS A 331 -8.52 12.77 -4.93
N ALA A 332 -7.22 12.49 -4.87
CA ALA A 332 -6.37 12.86 -3.75
C ALA A 332 -6.27 14.38 -3.57
N VAL A 333 -5.95 15.14 -4.62
CA VAL A 333 -5.88 16.60 -4.50
C VAL A 333 -7.24 17.22 -4.16
N THR A 334 -8.34 16.59 -4.59
CA THR A 334 -9.70 17.05 -4.29
C THR A 334 -10.06 16.80 -2.82
N ILE A 335 -9.83 15.58 -2.31
CA ILE A 335 -10.11 15.19 -0.92
C ILE A 335 -9.23 15.99 0.05
N LEU A 336 -7.98 16.24 -0.30
CA LEU A 336 -7.04 16.98 0.54
C LEU A 336 -7.25 18.51 0.52
N GLY A 337 -8.25 19.00 -0.22
CA GLY A 337 -8.60 20.41 -0.29
C GLY A 337 -7.65 21.28 -1.13
N LEU A 338 -6.77 20.68 -1.93
CA LEU A 338 -5.88 21.40 -2.85
C LEU A 338 -6.62 21.83 -4.13
N GLY A 339 -7.67 21.10 -4.49
CA GLY A 339 -8.49 21.36 -5.67
C GLY A 339 -7.89 20.77 -6.95
N ARG A 340 -8.74 20.55 -7.96
CA ARG A 340 -8.35 19.89 -9.21
C ARG A 340 -7.27 20.66 -9.98
N GLU A 341 -7.35 21.99 -9.98
CA GLU A 341 -6.40 22.87 -10.68
C GLU A 341 -4.97 22.82 -10.11
N SER A 342 -4.80 22.28 -8.89
CA SER A 342 -3.47 22.01 -8.34
C SER A 342 -2.79 20.80 -9.00
N LEU A 343 -3.52 19.94 -9.71
CA LEU A 343 -2.98 18.78 -10.40
C LEU A 343 -2.54 19.19 -11.81
N VAL A 344 -1.24 19.42 -11.96
CA VAL A 344 -0.63 19.80 -13.24
C VAL A 344 -0.21 18.54 -13.98
N THR A 345 -0.65 18.42 -15.23
CA THR A 345 -0.30 17.29 -16.08
C THR A 345 0.89 17.62 -16.98
N VAL A 346 1.77 16.64 -17.16
CA VAL A 346 2.87 16.66 -18.13
C VAL A 346 2.51 15.73 -19.28
N SER A 347 2.87 16.08 -20.50
CA SER A 347 2.71 15.19 -21.66
C SER A 347 3.50 13.90 -21.49
N VAL A 348 3.14 12.93 -22.32
CA VAL A 348 3.83 11.65 -22.40
C VAL A 348 4.47 11.48 -23.77
N ASP A 349 5.51 10.66 -23.84
CA ASP A 349 6.16 10.25 -25.08
C ASP A 349 5.32 9.21 -25.86
N GLU A 350 5.85 8.73 -26.98
CA GLU A 350 5.20 7.72 -27.83
C GLU A 350 5.02 6.36 -27.12
N ASP A 351 5.78 6.11 -26.04
CA ASP A 351 5.69 4.91 -25.19
C ASP A 351 4.77 5.12 -23.97
N ALA A 352 4.01 6.23 -23.93
CA ALA A 352 3.13 6.64 -22.84
C ALA A 352 3.83 6.88 -21.49
N ARG A 353 5.15 7.15 -21.50
CA ARG A 353 5.94 7.54 -20.33
C ARG A 353 5.98 9.06 -20.19
N MET A 354 6.12 9.57 -18.98
CA MET A 354 6.29 11.00 -18.73
C MET A 354 7.43 11.59 -19.56
N ASP A 355 7.14 12.66 -20.31
CA ASP A 355 8.15 13.41 -21.04
C ASP A 355 8.97 14.29 -20.08
N SER A 356 10.25 13.95 -19.96
CA SER A 356 11.18 14.66 -19.08
C SER A 356 11.51 16.09 -19.54
N GLU A 357 11.47 16.38 -20.83
CA GLU A 357 11.73 17.73 -21.35
C GLU A 357 10.57 18.66 -21.02
N GLU A 358 9.34 18.15 -21.18
CA GLU A 358 8.13 18.88 -20.78
C GLU A 358 8.01 19.02 -19.27
N LEU A 359 8.42 18.00 -18.49
CA LEU A 359 8.55 18.16 -17.04
C LEU A 359 9.51 19.30 -16.69
N GLU A 360 10.68 19.38 -17.33
CA GLU A 360 11.62 20.49 -17.10
C GLU A 360 10.99 21.85 -17.45
N ARG A 361 10.25 21.94 -18.56
CA ARG A 361 9.57 23.18 -18.97
C ARG A 361 8.54 23.62 -17.92
N VAL A 362 7.69 22.69 -17.45
CA VAL A 362 6.70 22.96 -16.41
C VAL A 362 7.37 23.38 -15.10
N LEU A 363 8.45 22.72 -14.68
CA LEU A 363 9.19 23.08 -13.47
C LEU A 363 9.81 24.49 -13.57
N LYS A 364 10.34 24.89 -14.74
CA LYS A 364 10.83 26.26 -14.97
C LYS A 364 9.70 27.28 -14.82
N GLU A 365 8.56 27.04 -15.44
CA GLU A 365 7.39 27.91 -15.33
C GLU A 365 6.95 28.07 -13.87
N LYS A 366 6.91 26.99 -13.08
CA LYS A 366 6.53 27.06 -11.66
C LYS A 366 7.55 27.81 -10.82
N LEU A 367 8.84 27.66 -11.12
CA LEU A 367 9.90 28.44 -10.47
C LEU A 367 9.77 29.94 -10.77
N GLU A 368 9.54 30.33 -12.03
CA GLU A 368 9.39 31.73 -12.45
C GLU A 368 8.21 32.43 -11.76
N HIS A 369 7.10 31.72 -11.56
CA HIS A 369 5.90 32.26 -10.92
C HIS A 369 5.87 32.07 -9.40
N ASN A 370 6.94 31.54 -8.79
CA ASN A 370 7.00 31.18 -7.37
C ASN A 370 5.82 30.28 -6.93
N ILE A 371 5.47 29.29 -7.75
CA ILE A 371 4.45 28.29 -7.44
C ILE A 371 5.13 27.07 -6.81
N PRO A 372 4.85 26.73 -5.53
CA PRO A 372 5.48 25.60 -4.87
C PRO A 372 5.00 24.26 -5.45
N VAL A 373 5.95 23.37 -5.76
CA VAL A 373 5.64 21.98 -6.15
C VAL A 373 5.64 21.09 -4.91
N ILE A 374 4.48 20.53 -4.54
CA ILE A 374 4.36 19.57 -3.41
C ILE A 374 5.10 18.29 -3.75
N THR A 375 4.80 17.69 -4.90
CA THR A 375 5.44 16.45 -5.34
C THR A 375 5.32 16.30 -6.86
N VAL A 376 6.27 15.57 -7.43
CA VAL A 376 6.20 15.02 -8.80
C VAL A 376 5.95 13.52 -8.66
N VAL A 377 4.97 12.97 -9.38
CA VAL A 377 4.63 11.54 -9.31
C VAL A 377 5.11 10.84 -10.58
N ALA A 378 6.06 9.92 -10.41
CA ALA A 378 6.48 9.01 -11.46
C ALA A 378 5.67 7.70 -11.36
N ILE A 379 5.10 7.25 -12.47
CA ILE A 379 4.29 6.04 -12.55
C ILE A 379 5.15 4.84 -12.94
N MET A 380 5.16 3.83 -12.08
CA MET A 380 5.89 2.57 -12.29
C MET A 380 4.91 1.49 -12.76
N GLY A 381 4.46 1.60 -14.02
CA GLY A 381 3.41 0.76 -14.62
C GLY A 381 2.10 1.51 -14.78
N THR A 382 1.89 2.18 -15.92
CA THR A 382 0.63 2.84 -16.25
C THR A 382 -0.51 1.84 -16.39
N SER A 383 -1.73 2.26 -16.06
CA SER A 383 -2.89 1.36 -15.97
C SER A 383 -3.28 0.71 -17.31
N ALA A 384 -3.01 1.38 -18.44
CA ALA A 384 -3.42 0.92 -19.76
C ALA A 384 -2.25 0.30 -20.54
N GLU A 385 -1.06 0.90 -20.50
CA GLU A 385 0.10 0.51 -21.31
C GLU A 385 1.15 -0.27 -20.50
N SER A 386 1.06 -0.29 -19.17
CA SER A 386 2.12 -0.77 -18.28
C SER A 386 3.46 -0.05 -18.49
N ALA A 387 3.40 1.21 -18.92
CA ALA A 387 4.58 2.05 -19.14
C ALA A 387 5.25 2.42 -17.81
N VAL A 388 6.58 2.56 -17.84
CA VAL A 388 7.39 2.90 -16.67
C VAL A 388 8.05 4.25 -16.92
N ASP A 389 7.73 5.24 -16.10
CA ASP A 389 8.26 6.58 -16.23
C ASP A 389 9.79 6.62 -16.00
N PRO A 390 10.51 7.57 -16.64
CA PRO A 390 11.95 7.71 -16.55
C PRO A 390 12.39 8.29 -15.18
N LEU A 391 12.37 7.45 -14.14
CA LEU A 391 12.65 7.88 -12.76
C LEU A 391 14.03 8.52 -12.58
N LYS A 392 15.04 8.01 -13.29
CA LYS A 392 16.41 8.54 -13.20
C LYS A 392 16.45 9.99 -13.69
N GLU A 393 15.85 10.27 -14.83
CA GLU A 393 15.79 11.57 -15.46
C GLU A 393 15.01 12.56 -14.57
N ILE A 394 13.91 12.12 -13.96
CA ILE A 394 13.14 12.91 -12.99
C ILE A 394 14.00 13.27 -11.76
N LEU A 395 14.81 12.34 -11.25
CA LEU A 395 15.72 12.58 -10.13
C LEU A 395 16.88 13.52 -10.51
N ASP A 396 17.41 13.39 -11.73
CA ASP A 396 18.43 14.30 -12.27
C ASP A 396 17.88 15.72 -12.40
N LEU A 397 16.63 15.88 -12.85
CA LEU A 397 15.92 17.15 -12.87
C LEU A 397 15.74 17.72 -11.46
N ARG A 398 15.32 16.91 -10.48
CA ARG A 398 15.24 17.34 -9.07
C ARG A 398 16.57 17.91 -8.59
N GLN A 399 17.69 17.24 -8.88
CA GLN A 399 19.02 17.72 -8.50
C GLN A 399 19.39 19.01 -9.23
N LYS A 400 19.07 19.11 -10.53
CA LYS A 400 19.30 20.31 -11.35
C LYS A 400 18.54 21.53 -10.81
N PHE A 401 17.28 21.39 -10.43
CA PHE A 401 16.49 22.49 -9.87
C PHE A 401 16.91 22.85 -8.45
N LYS A 402 17.36 21.87 -7.65
CA LYS A 402 17.98 22.12 -6.34
C LYS A 402 19.21 23.02 -6.46
N MET A 403 20.06 22.79 -7.47
CA MET A 403 21.25 23.62 -7.75
C MET A 403 20.93 24.94 -8.45
N LYS A 404 19.91 25.01 -9.32
CA LYS A 404 19.52 26.26 -9.98
C LYS A 404 18.84 27.25 -9.04
N ALA A 405 18.10 26.74 -8.05
CA ALA A 405 17.56 27.59 -6.99
C ALA A 405 18.68 28.31 -6.22
N SER A 406 19.93 27.77 -6.21
CA SER A 406 21.14 28.33 -5.60
C SER A 406 21.80 29.51 -6.34
N LEU A 407 21.39 29.81 -7.57
CA LEU A 407 22.16 30.66 -8.49
C LEU A 407 21.44 31.94 -8.94
N ILE A 408 20.23 32.20 -8.43
CA ILE A 408 19.42 33.41 -8.66
C ILE A 408 19.06 33.96 -7.29
#